data_AF-A0A2H9L0N4-F1
#
_entry.id   AF-A0A2H9L0N4-F1
#
_cell.length_a   1.000
_cell.length_b   1.000
_cell.length_c   1.000
_cell.angle_alpha   90.00
_cell.angle_beta   90.00
_cell.angle_gamma   90.00
#
_symmetry.space_group_name_H-M   'P 1'
#
loop_
_entity.id
_entity.type
_entity.pdbx_description
1 polymer ?
#
loop_
_entity_poly.entity_id
_entity_poly.type
_entity_poly.pdbx_seq_one_letter_code
_entity_poly.pdbx_strand_id
1 'polypeptide(L)'
;MSKTPICESCLATGSLCAGCEARRASGEITEADVAVARKLYELGAQAGFDRAVERGGIIVIFTKEPSAVIGRGGRNVSALNAALGRKIKVVDGNANPHDRIAEILLPAKLLGINKVFKAGGEEYRVRIPKRDMPRLP
;
A
#
# COMPACT_ATOMS: atom_id res chain seq x y z
N MET A 1 -0.87 10.46 -17.03
CA MET A 1 -1.41 9.13 -16.67
C MET A 1 -0.71 8.66 -15.42
N SER A 2 -1.48 8.23 -14.43
CA SER A 2 -0.95 7.68 -13.19
C SER A 2 -0.47 6.25 -13.42
N LYS A 3 0.78 5.96 -13.06
CA LYS A 3 1.36 4.62 -13.20
C LYS A 3 0.71 3.69 -12.17
N THR A 4 0.09 2.60 -12.63
CA THR A 4 -0.47 1.54 -11.77
C THR A 4 0.14 0.19 -12.13
N PRO A 5 0.06 -0.83 -11.25
CA PRO A 5 0.67 -2.14 -11.51
C PRO A 5 0.05 -2.89 -12.69
N ILE A 6 -1.19 -2.55 -13.08
CA ILE A 6 -1.93 -3.19 -14.17
C ILE A 6 -2.14 -2.25 -15.36
N CYS A 7 -2.40 -2.86 -16.52
CA CYS A 7 -2.56 -2.16 -17.77
C CYS A 7 -3.88 -1.36 -17.85
N GLU A 8 -3.94 -0.29 -18.64
CA GLU A 8 -5.16 0.53 -18.78
C GLU A 8 -6.32 -0.25 -19.40
N SER A 9 -6.07 -1.12 -20.37
CA SER A 9 -7.11 -1.98 -20.93
C SER A 9 -7.65 -2.97 -19.90
N CYS A 10 -6.81 -3.42 -18.96
CA CYS A 10 -7.19 -4.29 -17.85
C CYS A 10 -8.10 -3.54 -16.85
N LEU A 11 -7.85 -2.25 -16.63
CA LEU A 11 -8.68 -1.38 -15.81
C LEU A 11 -10.04 -1.12 -16.47
N ALA A 12 -10.05 -0.81 -17.77
CA ALA A 12 -11.27 -0.48 -18.51
C ALA A 12 -12.20 -1.69 -18.69
N THR A 13 -11.65 -2.89 -18.91
CA THR A 13 -12.45 -4.10 -19.18
C THR A 13 -12.84 -4.86 -17.92
N GLY A 14 -12.22 -4.59 -16.77
CA GLY A 14 -12.44 -5.33 -15.53
C GLY A 14 -11.92 -6.78 -15.56
N SER A 15 -11.17 -7.17 -16.60
CA SER A 15 -10.53 -8.47 -16.76
C SER A 15 -9.01 -8.32 -16.94
N LEU A 16 -8.21 -9.32 -16.56
CA LEU A 16 -6.77 -9.26 -16.79
C LEU A 16 -6.47 -9.78 -18.20
N CYS A 17 -5.62 -9.07 -18.94
CA CYS A 17 -5.07 -9.61 -20.17
C CYS A 17 -4.03 -10.69 -19.87
N ALA A 18 -3.71 -11.54 -20.84
CA ALA A 18 -2.73 -12.62 -20.70
C ALA A 18 -1.37 -12.14 -20.11
N GLY A 19 -0.95 -10.92 -20.46
CA GLY A 19 0.27 -10.32 -19.90
C GLY A 19 0.17 -10.01 -18.40
N CYS A 20 -0.94 -9.41 -17.94
CA CYS A 20 -1.12 -9.15 -16.51
C CYS A 20 -1.42 -10.45 -15.74
N GLU A 21 -2.08 -11.44 -16.34
CA GLU A 21 -2.25 -12.76 -15.73
C GLU A 21 -0.90 -13.45 -15.51
N ALA A 22 0.00 -13.44 -16.50
CA ALA A 22 1.34 -13.99 -16.35
C ALA A 22 2.13 -13.30 -15.24
N ARG A 23 2.04 -11.96 -15.15
CA ARG A 23 2.68 -11.17 -14.08
C ARG A 23 2.08 -11.46 -12.70
N ARG A 24 0.79 -11.81 -12.63
CA ARG A 24 0.16 -12.25 -11.38
C ARG A 24 0.61 -13.66 -11.01
N ALA A 25 0.70 -14.55 -11.99
CA ALA A 25 1.17 -15.92 -11.79
C ALA A 25 2.64 -15.98 -11.35
N SER A 26 3.49 -15.07 -11.84
CA SER A 26 4.89 -14.94 -11.40
C SER A 26 5.06 -14.25 -10.05
N GLY A 27 3.98 -13.69 -9.48
CA GLY A 27 4.00 -12.95 -8.21
C GLY A 27 4.53 -11.51 -8.33
N GLU A 28 4.74 -11.00 -9.55
CA GLU A 28 5.14 -9.62 -9.80
C GLU A 28 4.03 -8.64 -9.40
N ILE A 29 2.77 -8.99 -9.69
CA ILE A 29 1.58 -8.28 -9.20
C ILE A 29 0.77 -9.18 -8.27
N THR A 30 0.19 -8.60 -7.24
CA THR A 30 -0.63 -9.29 -6.23
C THR A 30 -2.12 -9.10 -6.48
N GLU A 31 -2.96 -9.87 -5.80
CA GLU A 31 -4.42 -9.64 -5.81
C GLU A 31 -4.77 -8.26 -5.26
N ALA A 32 -4.04 -7.81 -4.23
CA ALA A 32 -4.20 -6.48 -3.65
C ALA A 32 -3.90 -5.39 -4.68
N ASP A 33 -2.86 -5.57 -5.53
CA ASP A 33 -2.56 -4.64 -6.62
C ASP A 33 -3.75 -4.52 -7.58
N VAL A 34 -4.30 -5.65 -8.01
CA VAL A 34 -5.44 -5.67 -8.94
C VAL A 34 -6.68 -5.04 -8.32
N ALA A 35 -7.01 -5.41 -7.07
CA ALA A 35 -8.20 -4.95 -6.38
C ALA A 35 -8.16 -3.43 -6.11
N VAL A 36 -7.03 -2.91 -5.63
CA VAL A 36 -6.85 -1.48 -5.37
C VAL A 36 -6.90 -0.69 -6.67
N ALA A 37 -6.20 -1.14 -7.72
CA ALA A 37 -6.15 -0.44 -8.99
C ALA A 37 -7.53 -0.34 -9.65
N ARG A 38 -8.30 -1.44 -9.67
CA ARG A 38 -9.68 -1.43 -10.18
C ARG A 38 -10.56 -0.48 -9.40
N LYS A 39 -10.50 -0.53 -8.07
CA LYS A 39 -11.37 0.32 -7.25
C LYS A 39 -11.04 1.80 -7.38
N LEU A 40 -9.76 2.16 -7.46
CA LEU A 40 -9.35 3.55 -7.73
C LEU A 40 -9.84 4.03 -9.10
N TYR A 41 -9.79 3.17 -10.12
CA TYR A 41 -10.30 3.47 -11.46
C TYR A 41 -11.82 3.66 -11.48
N GLU A 42 -12.58 2.79 -10.83
CA GLU A 42 -14.04 2.92 -10.68
C GLU A 42 -14.45 4.22 -9.99
N LEU A 43 -13.64 4.71 -9.05
CA LEU A 43 -13.87 5.98 -8.35
C LEU A 43 -13.49 7.21 -9.19
N GLY A 44 -12.94 7.03 -10.39
CA GLY A 44 -12.41 8.10 -11.22
C GLY A 44 -11.19 8.79 -10.60
N ALA A 45 -10.47 8.11 -9.71
CA ALA A 45 -9.31 8.68 -9.06
C ALA A 45 -8.13 8.74 -10.04
N GLN A 46 -7.60 9.94 -10.28
CA GLN A 46 -6.34 10.13 -10.99
C GLN A 46 -5.16 9.84 -10.05
N ALA A 47 -5.03 8.58 -9.63
CA ALA A 47 -4.07 8.15 -8.63
C ALA A 47 -3.20 7.00 -9.15
N GLY A 48 -1.88 7.11 -8.97
CA GLY A 48 -0.92 6.07 -9.30
C GLY A 48 -0.40 5.40 -8.04
N PHE A 49 0.06 4.17 -8.15
CA PHE A 49 0.79 3.50 -7.07
C PHE A 49 1.70 2.41 -7.64
N ASP A 50 2.77 2.13 -6.91
CA ASP A 50 3.79 1.17 -7.32
C ASP A 50 3.44 -0.25 -6.88
N ARG A 51 2.90 -0.41 -5.67
CA ARG A 51 2.54 -1.72 -5.11
C ARG A 51 1.53 -1.62 -3.98
N ALA A 52 0.66 -2.61 -3.86
CA ALA A 52 -0.22 -2.86 -2.73
C ALA A 52 0.13 -4.22 -2.11
N VAL A 53 0.24 -4.27 -0.79
CA VAL A 53 0.57 -5.47 -0.04
C VAL A 53 -0.49 -5.71 1.03
N GLU A 54 -1.08 -6.90 1.02
CA GLU A 54 -2.07 -7.30 2.02
C GLU A 54 -1.48 -8.26 3.06
N ARG A 55 -1.59 -7.89 4.33
CA ARG A 55 -1.20 -8.72 5.49
C ARG A 55 -2.08 -8.36 6.70
N GLY A 56 -2.52 -9.36 7.48
CA GLY A 56 -3.16 -9.12 8.78
C GLY A 56 -4.46 -8.30 8.74
N GLY A 57 -5.23 -8.33 7.65
CA GLY A 57 -6.44 -7.51 7.51
C GLY A 57 -6.18 -6.08 7.03
N ILE A 58 -4.95 -5.78 6.60
CA ILE A 58 -4.50 -4.45 6.20
C ILE A 58 -3.91 -4.51 4.81
N ILE A 59 -4.23 -3.51 3.99
CA ILE A 59 -3.62 -3.29 2.68
C ILE A 59 -2.77 -2.02 2.78
N VAL A 60 -1.47 -2.18 2.55
CA VAL A 60 -0.50 -1.07 2.48
C VAL A 60 -0.23 -0.74 1.01
N ILE A 61 -0.54 0.49 0.61
CA ILE A 61 -0.37 1.01 -0.75
C ILE A 61 0.87 1.92 -0.76
N PHE A 62 1.89 1.54 -1.54
CA PHE A 62 3.08 2.35 -1.77
C PHE A 62 2.89 3.19 -3.03
N THR A 63 3.00 4.51 -2.90
CA THR A 63 2.78 5.45 -3.99
C THR A 63 3.66 6.68 -3.85
N LYS A 64 4.06 7.28 -4.97
CA LYS A 64 4.71 8.60 -5.00
C LYS A 64 3.73 9.78 -4.86
N GLU A 65 2.43 9.51 -4.93
CA GLU A 65 1.36 10.50 -4.95
C GLU A 65 0.31 10.19 -3.86
N PRO A 66 0.69 10.18 -2.57
CA PRO A 66 -0.19 9.75 -1.48
C PRO A 66 -1.49 10.54 -1.43
N SER A 67 -1.45 11.85 -1.66
CA SER A 67 -2.64 12.71 -1.68
C SER A 67 -3.67 12.29 -2.74
N ALA A 68 -3.22 11.80 -3.90
CA ALA A 68 -4.11 11.33 -4.98
C ALA A 68 -4.80 10.01 -4.60
N VAL A 69 -4.04 9.08 -4.00
CA VAL A 69 -4.58 7.81 -3.49
C VAL A 69 -5.52 8.02 -2.30
N ILE A 70 -5.21 8.97 -1.41
CA ILE A 70 -6.06 9.33 -0.26
C ILE A 70 -7.37 9.98 -0.73
N GLY A 71 -7.27 10.88 -1.71
CA GLY A 71 -8.39 11.66 -2.23
C GLY A 71 -8.82 12.78 -1.28
N ARG A 72 -9.61 13.73 -1.80
CA ARG A 72 -10.10 14.87 -1.02
C ARG A 72 -10.86 14.39 0.23
N GLY A 73 -10.39 14.78 1.42
CA GLY A 73 -11.00 14.38 2.70
C GLY A 73 -10.94 12.88 2.99
N GLY A 74 -10.01 12.14 2.36
CA GLY A 74 -9.90 10.69 2.55
C GLY A 74 -10.95 9.87 1.80
N ARG A 75 -11.71 10.47 0.87
CA ARG A 75 -12.81 9.81 0.15
C ARG A 75 -12.40 8.49 -0.51
N ASN A 76 -11.25 8.46 -1.19
CA ASN A 76 -10.80 7.28 -1.92
C ASN A 76 -10.41 6.15 -0.95
N VAL A 77 -9.67 6.49 0.10
CA VAL A 77 -9.31 5.55 1.17
C VAL A 77 -10.55 4.99 1.88
N SER A 78 -11.55 5.82 2.18
CA SER A 78 -12.81 5.36 2.78
C SER A 78 -13.56 4.39 1.87
N ALA A 79 -13.62 4.68 0.57
CA ALA A 79 -14.24 3.79 -0.42
C ALA A 79 -13.47 2.48 -0.60
N LEU A 80 -12.14 2.52 -0.59
CA LEU A 80 -11.29 1.32 -0.61
C LEU A 80 -11.50 0.46 0.64
N ASN A 81 -11.54 1.07 1.84
CA ASN A 81 -11.84 0.35 3.08
C ASN A 81 -13.19 -0.38 2.99
N ALA A 82 -14.23 0.32 2.52
CA ALA A 82 -15.58 -0.24 2.40
C ALA A 82 -15.66 -1.36 1.37
N ALA A 83 -15.01 -1.20 0.21
CA ALA A 83 -15.06 -2.18 -0.87
C ALA A 83 -14.23 -3.43 -0.60
N LEU A 84 -13.07 -3.27 0.05
CA LEU A 84 -12.14 -4.38 0.28
C LEU A 84 -12.34 -5.03 1.66
N GLY A 85 -13.04 -4.36 2.58
CA GLY A 85 -13.23 -4.85 3.95
C GLY A 85 -11.92 -4.93 4.75
N ARG A 86 -10.90 -4.18 4.32
CA ARG A 86 -9.55 -4.17 4.90
C ARG A 86 -9.16 -2.76 5.27
N LYS A 87 -8.35 -2.60 6.32
CA LYS A 87 -7.80 -1.30 6.70
C LYS A 87 -6.79 -0.86 5.64
N ILE A 88 -6.99 0.32 5.08
CA ILE A 88 -6.09 0.87 4.06
C ILE A 88 -5.06 1.79 4.71
N LYS A 89 -3.78 1.57 4.39
CA LYS A 89 -2.67 2.48 4.69
C LYS A 89 -2.01 2.91 3.40
N VAL A 90 -1.74 4.21 3.29
CA VAL A 90 -1.02 4.78 2.15
C VAL A 90 0.34 5.22 2.67
N VAL A 91 1.40 4.80 1.98
CA VAL A 91 2.79 5.06 2.35
C VAL A 91 3.48 5.77 1.20
N ASP A 92 4.18 6.87 1.50
CA ASP A 92 4.93 7.61 0.50
C ASP A 92 6.16 6.81 0.03
N GLY A 93 6.17 6.45 -1.25
CA GLY A 93 7.26 5.74 -1.91
C GLY A 93 8.55 6.55 -2.02
N ASN A 94 8.48 7.88 -1.94
CA ASN A 94 9.64 8.77 -1.95
C ASN A 94 10.27 8.93 -0.55
N ALA A 95 9.53 8.60 0.51
CA ALA A 95 10.03 8.73 1.88
C ALA A 95 11.18 7.75 2.14
N ASN A 96 12.05 8.08 3.10
CA ASN A 96 13.10 7.15 3.52
C ASN A 96 12.48 5.92 4.24
N PRO A 97 13.23 4.82 4.41
CA PRO A 97 12.69 3.63 5.09
C PRO A 97 12.19 3.89 6.52
N HIS A 98 12.81 4.83 7.24
CA HIS A 98 12.42 5.18 8.60
C HIS A 98 10.99 5.76 8.63
N ASP A 99 10.72 6.71 7.76
CA ASP A 99 9.43 7.40 7.69
C ASP A 99 8.33 6.47 7.16
N ARG A 100 8.65 5.61 6.20
CA ARG A 100 7.72 4.57 5.73
C ARG A 100 7.33 3.61 6.86
N ILE A 101 8.30 3.13 7.65
CA ILE A 101 8.02 2.29 8.82
C ILE A 101 7.13 3.04 9.80
N ALA A 102 7.39 4.33 10.03
CA ALA A 102 6.58 5.13 10.92
C ALA A 102 5.13 5.28 10.46
N GLU A 103 4.91 5.57 9.18
CA GLU A 103 3.57 5.65 8.57
C GLU A 103 2.81 4.33 8.67
N ILE A 104 3.50 3.21 8.39
CA ILE A 104 2.92 1.87 8.50
C ILE A 104 2.44 1.59 9.93
N LEU A 105 3.14 2.07 10.96
CA LEU A 105 2.83 1.77 12.35
C LEU A 105 1.78 2.69 12.99
N LEU A 106 1.35 3.76 12.31
CA LEU A 106 0.30 4.63 12.83
C LEU A 106 -1.00 3.84 13.18
N PRO A 107 -1.65 4.07 14.33
CA PRO A 107 -1.43 5.17 15.28
C PRO A 107 -0.51 4.82 16.47
N ALA A 108 0.21 3.70 16.43
CA ALA A 108 1.11 3.33 17.53
C ALA A 108 2.26 4.34 17.64
N LYS A 109 2.54 4.80 18.87
CA LYS A 109 3.70 5.66 19.14
C LYS A 109 4.98 4.85 19.04
N LEU A 110 6.03 5.46 18.51
CA LEU A 110 7.35 4.85 18.38
C LEU A 110 8.28 5.40 19.45
N LEU A 111 9.01 4.52 20.13
CA LEU A 111 10.12 4.87 21.01
C LEU A 111 11.42 5.05 20.22
N GLY A 112 11.52 4.43 19.04
CA GLY A 112 12.62 4.62 18.11
C GLY A 112 12.71 3.52 17.06
N ILE A 113 13.32 3.86 15.92
CA ILE A 113 13.64 2.93 14.84
C ILE A 113 15.16 2.94 14.67
N ASN A 114 15.81 1.79 14.88
CA ASN A 114 17.25 1.64 14.75
C ASN A 114 17.59 0.80 13.52
N LYS A 115 18.51 1.27 12.69
CA LYS A 115 19.10 0.47 11.61
C LYS A 115 20.27 -0.34 12.17
N VAL A 116 20.22 -1.67 12.02
CA VAL A 116 21.22 -2.62 12.50
C VAL A 116 21.91 -3.24 11.30
N PHE A 117 23.24 -3.13 11.26
CA PHE A 117 24.06 -3.73 10.20
C PHE A 117 24.59 -5.08 10.67
N LYS A 118 24.35 -6.13 9.89
CA LYS A 118 24.83 -7.50 10.13
C LYS A 118 25.59 -7.98 8.90
N ALA A 119 26.42 -9.02 9.07
CA ALA A 119 27.18 -9.62 7.97
C ALA A 119 26.31 -10.14 6.80
N GLY A 120 24.99 -10.30 7.01
CA GLY A 120 24.02 -10.71 5.98
C GLY A 120 23.09 -9.59 5.47
N GLY A 121 23.31 -8.32 5.87
CA GLY A 121 22.51 -7.19 5.40
C GLY A 121 22.08 -6.22 6.50
N GLU A 122 21.07 -5.41 6.18
CA GLU A 122 20.54 -4.37 7.04
C GLU A 122 19.18 -4.79 7.60
N GLU A 123 18.96 -4.57 8.90
CA GLU A 123 17.68 -4.81 9.57
C GLU A 123 17.21 -3.53 10.27
N TYR A 124 15.90 -3.33 10.34
CA TYR A 124 15.30 -2.24 11.12
C TYR A 124 14.67 -2.78 12.40
N ARG A 125 15.17 -2.34 13.55
CA ARG A 125 14.61 -2.67 14.87
C ARG A 125 13.73 -1.52 15.35
N VAL A 126 12.43 -1.78 15.42
CA VAL A 126 11.43 -0.81 15.90
C VAL A 126 11.13 -1.08 17.38
N ARG A 127 11.11 -0.03 18.21
CA ARG A 127 10.68 -0.08 19.61
C ARG A 127 9.36 0.65 19.78
N ILE A 128 8.38 0.01 20.40
CA ILE A 128 7.02 0.53 20.64
C ILE A 128 6.70 0.39 22.14
N PRO A 129 6.00 1.36 22.77
CA PRO A 129 5.54 1.21 24.15
C PRO A 129 4.57 0.02 24.28
N LYS A 130 4.69 -0.77 25.36
CA LYS A 130 3.81 -1.93 25.60
C LYS A 130 2.30 -1.58 25.54
N ARG A 131 1.94 -0.38 26.01
CA ARG A 131 0.56 0.15 25.96
C ARG A 131 0.00 0.36 24.54
N ASP A 132 0.87 0.49 23.55
CA ASP A 132 0.50 0.72 22.15
C ASP A 132 0.58 -0.56 21.31
N MET A 133 0.98 -1.70 21.91
CA MET A 133 0.97 -3.01 21.25
C MET A 133 -0.39 -3.38 20.63
N PRO A 134 -1.54 -3.13 21.30
CA PRO A 134 -2.86 -3.39 20.71
C PRO A 134 -3.24 -2.45 19.56
N ARG A 135 -2.49 -1.35 19.37
CA ARG A 135 -2.73 -0.37 18.29
C ARG A 135 -1.94 -0.68 17.03
N LEU A 136 -1.10 -1.72 17.08
CA LEU A 136 -0.35 -2.11 15.91
C LEU A 136 -1.30 -2.53 14.79
N PRO A 137 -0.90 -2.29 13.53
CA PRO A 137 -1.60 -2.79 12.37
C PRO A 137 -1.74 -4.32 12.44
#